data_AF-A0A3B9NW34-F1
#
_entry.id   AF-A0A3B9NW34-F1
#
_cell.length_a   1.000
_cell.length_b   1.000
_cell.length_c   1.000
_cell.angle_alpha   90.00
_cell.angle_beta   90.00
_cell.angle_gamma   90.00
#
_symmetry.space_group_name_H-M   'P 1'
#
loop_
_entity.id
_entity.type
_entity.pdbx_description
1 polymer ?
#
loop_
_entity_poly.entity_id
_entity_poly.type
_entity_poly.pdbx_seq_one_letter_code
_entity_poly.pdbx_strand_id
1 'polypeptide(L)'
;MPVFAYKGRSARGELVQGSLEGADSGVIADQLLNTGITPTEIKLTSQAVRSGSNPEISLWKKLSTEKKVDTLELMLFSRQMYTLLKA
;
A
#
# COMPACT_ATOMS: atom_id res chain seq x y z
N MET A 1 12.83 -5.96 17.14
CA MET A 1 11.77 -6.99 17.19
C MET A 1 11.04 -6.99 15.85
N PRO A 2 10.46 -8.10 15.38
CA PRO A 2 9.73 -8.13 14.11
C PRO A 2 8.44 -7.31 14.24
N VAL A 3 8.11 -6.55 13.20
CA VAL A 3 6.88 -5.78 13.11
C VAL A 3 5.94 -6.47 12.13
N PHE A 4 4.67 -6.55 12.47
CA PHE A 4 3.63 -7.16 11.66
C PHE A 4 2.60 -6.10 11.32
N ALA A 5 2.36 -5.90 10.03
CA ALA A 5 1.20 -5.16 9.55
C ALA A 5 -0.01 -6.07 9.65
N TYR A 6 -1.08 -5.58 10.26
CA TYR A 6 -2.33 -6.31 10.35
C TYR A 6 -3.47 -5.52 9.71
N LYS A 7 -4.43 -6.26 9.16
CA LYS A 7 -5.77 -5.79 8.84
C LYS A 7 -6.77 -6.72 9.50
N GLY A 8 -7.80 -6.13 10.08
CA GLY A 8 -8.90 -6.87 10.67
C GLY A 8 -10.18 -6.07 10.67
N ARG A 9 -11.26 -6.70 11.11
CA ARG A 9 -12.54 -6.04 11.31
C ARG A 9 -12.89 -5.94 12.78
N SER A 10 -13.30 -4.76 13.20
CA SER A 10 -13.91 -4.54 14.51
C SER A 10 -15.27 -5.23 14.58
N ALA A 11 -15.81 -5.46 15.79
CA ALA A 11 -17.15 -6.01 16.00
C ALA A 11 -18.28 -5.23 15.28
N ARG A 12 -18.04 -3.96 14.92
CA ARG A 12 -18.96 -3.13 14.12
C ARG A 12 -18.79 -3.27 12.60
N GLY A 13 -17.86 -4.12 12.16
CA GLY A 13 -17.54 -4.33 10.74
C GLY A 13 -16.59 -3.31 10.14
N GLU A 14 -16.09 -2.35 10.94
CA GLU A 14 -15.12 -1.34 10.52
C GLU A 14 -13.75 -1.98 10.22
N LEU A 15 -13.11 -1.57 9.14
CA LEU A 15 -11.80 -2.05 8.73
C LEU A 15 -10.72 -1.34 9.56
N VAL A 16 -10.05 -2.11 10.42
CA VAL A 16 -8.96 -1.64 11.28
C VAL A 16 -7.65 -2.16 10.71
N GLN A 17 -6.69 -1.25 10.53
CA GLN A 17 -5.36 -1.59 10.02
C GLN A 17 -4.30 -0.87 10.84
N GLY A 18 -3.15 -1.51 11.02
CA GLY A 18 -2.05 -0.97 11.80
C GLY A 18 -0.81 -1.85 11.74
N SER A 19 0.15 -1.55 12.61
CA SER A 19 1.34 -2.38 12.80
C SER A 19 1.53 -2.67 14.28
N LEU A 20 1.78 -3.94 14.62
CA LEU A 20 2.09 -4.40 15.97
C LEU A 20 3.42 -5.16 15.98
N GLU A 21 4.13 -5.08 17.08
CA GLU A 21 5.37 -5.82 17.29
C GLU A 21 5.06 -7.11 18.03
N GLY A 22 5.65 -8.22 17.57
CA GLY A 22 5.38 -9.53 18.15
C GLY A 22 6.44 -10.55 17.75
N ALA A 23 6.49 -11.67 18.46
CA ALA A 23 7.40 -12.76 18.14
C ALA A 23 6.97 -13.52 16.87
N ASP A 24 5.66 -13.68 16.67
CA ASP A 24 5.07 -14.38 15.53
C ASP A 24 3.65 -13.88 15.21
N SER A 25 3.18 -14.17 14.00
CA SER A 25 1.83 -13.87 13.50
C SER A 25 0.70 -14.43 14.37
N GLY A 26 0.89 -15.59 15.01
CA GLY A 26 -0.09 -16.15 15.96
C GLY A 26 -0.28 -15.28 17.20
N VAL A 27 0.81 -14.78 17.78
CA VAL A 27 0.76 -13.88 18.96
C VAL A 27 0.03 -12.58 18.62
N ILE A 28 0.25 -12.05 17.41
CA ILE A 28 -0.45 -10.87 16.91
C ILE A 28 -1.94 -11.16 16.71
N ALA A 29 -2.29 -12.33 16.16
CA ALA A 29 -3.68 -12.73 15.96
C ALA A 29 -4.44 -12.80 17.30
N ASP A 30 -3.86 -13.45 18.32
CA ASP A 30 -4.45 -13.55 19.65
C ASP A 30 -4.63 -12.17 20.31
N GLN A 31 -3.65 -11.28 20.16
CA GLN A 31 -3.76 -9.91 20.65
C GLN A 31 -4.89 -9.12 19.97
N LEU A 32 -5.07 -9.29 18.66
CA LEU A 32 -6.15 -8.67 17.91
C LEU A 32 -7.52 -9.22 18.32
N LEU A 33 -7.63 -10.54 18.47
CA LEU A 33 -8.86 -11.18 18.95
C LEU A 33 -9.24 -10.71 20.36
N ASN A 34 -8.26 -10.59 21.27
CA ASN A 34 -8.47 -10.05 22.62
C ASN A 34 -8.91 -8.59 22.64
N THR A 35 -8.57 -7.81 21.61
CA THR A 35 -9.02 -6.42 21.46
C THR A 35 -10.35 -6.29 20.69
N GLY A 36 -10.98 -7.41 20.34
CA GLY A 36 -12.25 -7.45 19.60
C GLY A 36 -12.11 -7.17 18.11
N ILE A 37 -10.90 -7.32 17.56
CA ILE A 37 -10.59 -7.17 16.14
C ILE A 37 -10.36 -8.57 15.56
N THR A 38 -11.20 -8.98 14.61
CA THR A 38 -10.98 -10.25 13.89
C THR A 38 -9.95 -10.03 12.78
N PRO A 39 -8.75 -10.65 12.84
CA PRO A 39 -7.72 -10.48 11.82
C PRO A 39 -8.16 -11.11 10.49
N THR A 40 -8.00 -10.37 9.39
CA THR A 40 -8.25 -10.85 8.03
C THR A 40 -6.96 -11.02 7.23
N GLU A 41 -5.91 -10.27 7.57
CA GLU A 41 -4.61 -10.33 6.90
C GLU A 41 -3.51 -9.93 7.91
N ILE A 42 -2.45 -10.73 8.02
CA ILE A 42 -1.27 -10.43 8.85
C ILE A 42 -0.03 -10.63 7.98
N LYS A 43 0.83 -9.61 7.87
CA LYS A 43 2.05 -9.64 7.05
C LYS A 43 3.25 -9.14 7.84
N LEU A 44 4.37 -9.86 7.75
CA LEU A 44 5.68 -9.39 8.22
C LEU A 44 6.08 -8.14 7.44
N THR A 45 6.37 -7.05 8.16
CA THR A 45 6.84 -5.80 7.58
C THR A 45 8.00 -5.25 8.39
N SER A 46 9.04 -4.75 7.74
CA SER A 46 10.08 -3.96 8.40
C SER A 46 9.70 -2.47 8.51
N GLN A 47 8.56 -2.07 7.91
CA GLN A 47 8.05 -0.70 7.91
C GLN A 47 6.70 -0.62 8.64
N ALA A 48 6.63 0.24 9.65
CA ALA A 48 5.38 0.58 10.33
C ALA A 48 4.36 1.10 9.31
N VAL A 49 3.28 0.33 9.10
CA VAL A 49 2.18 0.73 8.21
C VAL A 49 1.42 1.85 8.91
N ARG A 50 1.57 3.08 8.41
CA ARG A 50 0.75 4.22 8.84
C ARG A 50 -0.69 3.92 8.46
N SER A 51 -1.52 3.71 9.47
CA SER A 51 -2.97 3.54 9.35
C SER A 51 -3.55 4.72 8.56
N GLY A 52 -3.91 4.52 7.30
CA GLY A 52 -4.41 5.58 6.42
C GLY A 52 -4.09 5.45 4.93
N SER A 53 -3.21 4.54 4.51
CA SER A 53 -2.94 4.36 3.07
C SER A 53 -3.99 3.45 2.43
N ASN A 54 -5.11 4.03 2.00
CA ASN A 54 -5.90 3.42 0.92
C ASN A 54 -4.95 3.19 -0.27
N PRO A 55 -4.81 1.95 -0.78
CA PRO A 55 -3.91 1.64 -1.88
C PRO A 55 -4.15 2.53 -3.11
N GLU A 56 -5.41 2.87 -3.39
CA GLU A 56 -5.77 3.78 -4.49
C GLU A 56 -5.25 5.20 -4.27
N ILE A 57 -5.41 5.76 -3.07
CA ILE A 57 -4.92 7.11 -2.75
C ILE A 57 -3.39 7.16 -2.84
N SER A 58 -2.70 6.07 -2.48
CA SER A 58 -1.25 5.96 -2.65
C SER A 58 -0.80 5.91 -4.11
N LEU A 59 -1.59 5.31 -5.00
CA LEU A 59 -1.32 5.26 -6.44
C LEU A 59 -1.56 6.62 -7.10
N TRP A 60 -2.68 7.27 -6.81
CA TRP A 60 -2.97 8.63 -7.29
C TRP A 60 -1.94 9.64 -6.78
N LYS A 61 -1.49 9.51 -5.53
CA LYS A 61 -0.46 10.37 -4.95
C LYS A 61 0.92 10.09 -5.54
N LYS A 62 1.26 8.84 -5.86
CA LYS A 62 2.48 8.51 -6.62
C LYS A 62 2.44 9.09 -8.02
N LEU A 63 1.34 8.91 -8.75
CA LEU A 63 1.18 9.38 -10.13
C LEU A 63 1.16 10.91 -10.25
N SER A 64 0.66 11.62 -9.22
CA SER A 64 0.67 13.08 -9.17
C SER A 64 1.96 13.69 -8.61
N THR A 65 2.78 12.90 -7.91
CA THR A 65 4.11 13.32 -7.43
C THR A 65 5.21 12.97 -8.43
N GLU A 66 4.99 11.97 -9.29
CA GLU A 66 5.88 11.68 -10.40
C GLU A 66 5.86 12.83 -11.41
N LYS A 67 7.07 13.30 -11.70
CA LYS A 67 7.44 14.48 -12.46
C LYS A 67 6.57 14.65 -13.72
N LYS A 68 5.97 15.83 -13.90
CA LYS A 68 5.25 16.16 -15.13
C LYS A 68 6.20 15.98 -16.32
N VAL A 69 5.74 15.26 -17.34
CA VAL A 69 6.47 15.01 -18.60
C VAL A 69 6.84 16.34 -19.22
N ASP A 70 8.11 16.48 -19.64
CA ASP A 70 8.59 17.71 -20.25
C ASP A 70 8.18 17.81 -21.73
N THR A 71 8.04 19.03 -22.24
CA THR A 71 7.58 19.29 -23.62
C THR A 71 8.53 18.69 -24.66
N LEU A 72 9.82 18.65 -24.33
CA LEU A 72 10.86 18.04 -25.16
C LEU A 72 10.68 16.51 -25.27
N GLU A 73 10.35 15.84 -24.18
CA GLU A 73 10.10 14.39 -24.15
C GLU A 73 8.87 14.03 -25.01
N LEU A 74 7.82 14.85 -24.96
CA LEU A 74 6.64 14.68 -25.79
C LEU A 74 6.96 14.80 -27.29
N MET A 75 7.82 15.76 -27.68
CA MET A 75 8.27 15.91 -29.07
C MET A 75 9.14 14.74 -29.53
N LEU A 76 10.00 14.21 -28.67
CA LEU A 76 10.85 13.06 -29.03
C LEU A 76 9.98 11.80 -29.22
N PHE A 77 9.01 11.59 -28.33
CA PHE A 77 8.08 10.47 -28.39
C PHE A 77 7.23 10.48 -29.68
N SER A 78 6.68 11.64 -30.06
CA SER A 78 5.88 11.74 -31.29
C SER A 78 6.69 11.40 -32.54
N ARG A 79 7.97 11.80 -32.58
CA ARG A 79 8.89 11.44 -33.65
C ARG A 79 9.16 9.94 -33.72
N GLN A 80 9.39 9.30 -32.57
CA GLN A 80 9.62 7.85 -32.48
C GLN A 80 8.38 7.05 -32.90
N MET A 81 7.19 7.47 -32.45
CA MET A 81 5.93 6.89 -32.89
C MET A 81 5.72 7.05 -34.39
N TYR A 82 5.97 8.24 -34.95
CA TYR A 82 5.87 8.46 -36.40
C TYR A 82 6.78 7.51 -37.19
N THR A 83 8.00 7.25 -36.74
CA THR A 83 8.89 6.30 -37.42
C THR A 83 8.39 4.86 -37.34
N LEU A 84 7.76 4.46 -36.24
CA LEU A 84 7.16 3.12 -36.09
C LEU A 84 5.89 2.94 -36.92
N LEU A 85 5.10 4.00 -37.10
CA LEU A 85 3.89 3.98 -37.93
C LEU A 85 4.19 4.09 -39.44
N LYS A 86 5.34 4.65 -39.80
CA LYS A 86 5.74 4.85 -41.21
C LYS A 86 6.59 3.72 -41.76
N ALA A 87 7.33 3.00 -40.90
CA ALA A 87 8.04 1.77 -41.26
C ALA A 87 7.06 0.61 -41.40
#